data_AF-A0A7C3SIF5-F1
#
_entry.id   AF-A0A7C3SIF5-F1
#
_cell.length_a   1.000
_cell.length_b   1.000
_cell.length_c   1.000
_cell.angle_alpha   90.00
_cell.angle_beta   90.00
_cell.angle_gamma   90.00
#
_symmetry.space_group_name_H-M   'P 1'
#
loop_
_entity.id
_entity.type
_entity.pdbx_description
1 polymer ?
#
loop_
_entity_poly.entity_id
_entity_poly.type
_entity_poly.pdbx_seq_one_letter_code
_entity_poly.pdbx_strand_id
1 'polypeptide(L)'
;MNKLHRVCIIVTAIAIANFLLFEVIAAVIGGDALQGKVVAGRYFLGNHGKLTEVSLPVFVYSQVHAYSLFVTHPLGMIAPIVYWITGGRRWPKTLR
;
A
#
# COMPACT_ATOMS: atom_id res chain seq x y z
N MET A 1 -5.40 -6.65 -26.04
CA MET A 1 -5.11 -5.77 -24.88
C MET A 1 -3.72 -5.20 -25.07
N ASN A 2 -3.58 -3.88 -25.17
CA ASN A 2 -2.30 -3.18 -25.36
C ASN A 2 -1.31 -3.54 -24.23
N LYS A 3 0.00 -3.60 -24.52
CA LYS A 3 1.06 -3.75 -23.51
C LYS A 3 0.93 -2.70 -22.40
N LEU A 4 0.67 -1.45 -22.75
CA LEU A 4 0.45 -0.37 -21.77
C LEU A 4 -0.72 -0.69 -20.82
N HIS A 5 -1.86 -1.12 -21.39
CA HIS A 5 -3.04 -1.48 -20.59
C HIS A 5 -2.76 -2.66 -19.64
N ARG A 6 -1.95 -3.64 -20.06
CA ARG A 6 -1.49 -4.73 -19.18
C ARG A 6 -0.65 -4.18 -18.02
N VAL A 7 0.30 -3.30 -18.31
CA VAL A 7 1.14 -2.67 -17.27
C VAL A 7 0.30 -1.89 -16.28
N CYS A 8 -0.65 -1.06 -16.73
CA CYS A 8 -1.54 -0.33 -15.84
C CYS A 8 -2.33 -1.27 -14.92
N ILE A 9 -2.90 -2.35 -15.45
CA ILE A 9 -3.65 -3.34 -14.66
C ILE A 9 -2.74 -4.00 -13.61
N ILE A 10 -1.53 -4.41 -13.99
CA ILE A 10 -0.57 -5.06 -13.09
C ILE A 10 -0.14 -4.09 -11.98
N VAL A 11 0.21 -2.85 -12.32
CA VAL A 11 0.61 -1.83 -11.33
C VAL A 11 -0.52 -1.56 -10.34
N THR A 12 -1.75 -1.39 -10.83
CA THR A 12 -2.93 -1.20 -9.96
C THR A 12 -3.12 -2.41 -9.04
N ALA A 13 -3.04 -3.64 -9.56
CA ALA A 13 -3.19 -4.85 -8.77
C ALA A 13 -2.10 -4.99 -7.70
N ILE A 14 -0.85 -4.68 -8.04
CA ILE A 14 0.28 -4.68 -7.09
C ILE A 14 0.06 -3.62 -6.00
N ALA A 15 -0.37 -2.41 -6.36
CA ALA A 15 -0.61 -1.34 -5.39
C ALA A 15 -1.72 -1.71 -4.39
N ILE A 16 -2.83 -2.28 -4.88
CA ILE A 16 -3.94 -2.77 -4.03
C ILE A 16 -3.45 -3.89 -3.12
N ALA A 17 -2.74 -4.89 -3.66
CA ALA A 17 -2.24 -6.00 -2.88
C ALA A 17 -1.24 -5.54 -1.81
N ASN A 18 -0.33 -4.62 -2.15
CA ASN A 18 0.63 -4.05 -1.21
C ASN A 18 -0.06 -3.30 -0.06
N PHE A 19 -1.09 -2.50 -0.37
CA PHE A 19 -1.87 -1.79 0.64
C PHE A 19 -2.64 -2.74 1.57
N LEU A 20 -3.33 -3.74 1.01
CA LEU A 20 -4.05 -4.73 1.82
C LEU A 20 -3.09 -5.55 2.69
N LEU A 21 -1.92 -5.91 2.16
CA LEU A 21 -0.90 -6.62 2.91
C LEU A 21 -0.34 -5.76 4.06
N PHE A 22 -0.11 -4.47 3.81
CA PHE A 22 0.28 -3.52 4.84
C PHE A 22 -0.75 -3.44 5.97
N GLU A 23 -2.03 -3.24 5.65
CA GLU A 23 -3.12 -3.14 6.64
C GLU A 23 -3.25 -4.41 7.50
N VAL A 24 -3.26 -5.58 6.85
CA VAL A 24 -3.34 -6.87 7.56
C VAL A 24 -2.15 -7.07 8.47
N ILE A 25 -0.93 -6.81 7.98
CA ILE A 25 0.27 -7.02 8.78
C ILE A 25 0.34 -6.02 9.93
N ALA A 26 0.05 -4.74 9.70
CA ALA A 26 -0.02 -3.72 10.73
C ALA A 26 -1.03 -4.10 11.83
N ALA A 27 -2.20 -4.62 11.46
CA ALA A 27 -3.18 -5.11 12.42
C ALA A 27 -2.66 -6.28 13.27
N VAL A 28 -1.91 -7.22 12.65
CA VAL A 28 -1.34 -8.40 13.34
C VAL A 28 -0.19 -8.03 14.28
N ILE A 29 0.71 -7.14 13.87
CA ILE A 29 1.89 -6.76 14.67
C ILE A 29 1.60 -5.61 15.65
N GLY A 30 0.36 -5.11 15.68
CA GLY A 30 -0.11 -4.12 16.64
C GLY A 30 0.12 -2.66 16.25
N GLY A 31 0.39 -2.39 14.97
CA GLY A 31 0.49 -1.06 14.39
C GLY A 31 1.54 -0.95 13.28
N ASP A 32 1.88 0.29 12.93
CA ASP A 32 2.96 0.61 12.00
C ASP A 32 4.02 1.53 12.63
N ALA A 33 5.22 1.52 12.04
CA ALA A 33 6.36 2.27 12.55
C ALA A 33 6.28 3.78 12.30
N LEU A 34 5.48 4.25 11.32
CA LEU A 34 5.29 5.69 11.06
C LEU A 34 4.43 6.35 12.12
N GLN A 35 3.46 5.61 12.69
CA GLN A 35 2.68 6.03 13.85
C GLN A 35 3.37 5.67 15.18
N GLY A 36 4.50 4.98 15.11
CA GLY A 36 5.27 4.49 16.24
C GLY A 36 6.28 5.48 16.79
N LYS A 37 7.17 4.99 17.67
CA LYS A 37 8.31 5.75 18.19
C LYS A 37 9.43 4.85 18.68
N VAL A 38 10.63 5.43 18.79
CA VAL A 38 11.80 4.79 19.41
C VAL A 38 12.18 5.59 20.66
N VAL A 39 12.27 4.94 21.81
CA VAL A 39 12.60 5.59 23.08
C VAL A 39 13.57 4.71 23.86
N ALA A 40 14.73 5.26 24.22
CA ALA A 40 15.75 4.56 25.02
C ALA A 40 16.10 3.15 24.50
N GLY A 41 16.24 2.98 23.19
CA GLY A 41 16.56 1.69 22.55
C GLY A 41 15.40 0.70 22.44
N ARG A 42 14.18 1.09 22.85
CA ARG A 42 12.95 0.30 22.69
C ARG A 42 12.15 0.81 21.50
N TYR A 43 11.54 -0.10 20.77
CA TYR A 43 10.87 0.18 19.49
C TYR A 43 9.38 -0.07 19.64
N PHE A 44 8.56 0.89 19.24
CA PHE A 44 7.11 0.82 19.40
C PHE A 44 6.43 1.07 18.05
N LEU A 45 5.50 0.20 17.68
CA LEU A 45 4.56 0.45 16.59
C LEU A 45 3.32 1.16 17.11
N GLY A 46 2.74 2.05 16.31
CA GLY A 46 1.55 2.81 16.67
C GLY A 46 0.33 2.35 15.89
N ASN A 47 -0.81 2.30 16.57
CA ASN A 47 -2.12 2.10 15.96
C ASN A 47 -3.15 2.97 16.68
N HIS A 48 -3.57 4.08 16.08
CA HIS A 48 -4.60 4.98 16.61
C HIS A 48 -4.42 5.33 18.11
N GLY A 49 -3.18 5.65 18.52
CA GLY A 49 -2.84 6.02 19.89
C GLY A 49 -2.43 4.86 20.81
N LYS A 50 -2.64 3.60 20.40
CA LYS A 50 -2.08 2.42 21.08
C LYS A 50 -0.64 2.20 20.60
N LEU A 51 0.25 1.92 21.54
CA LEU A 51 1.64 1.55 21.25
C LEU A 51 1.89 0.08 21.58
N THR A 52 2.52 -0.62 20.65
CA THR A 52 2.93 -2.03 20.80
C THR A 52 4.45 -2.10 20.74
N GLU A 53 5.08 -2.56 21.82
CA GLU A 53 6.53 -2.77 21.82
C GLU A 53 6.90 -3.97 20.97
N VAL A 54 7.93 -3.80 20.13
CA VAL A 54 8.42 -4.83 19.21
C VAL A 54 9.94 -4.85 19.20
N SER A 55 10.50 -5.89 18.58
CA SER A 55 11.94 -5.97 18.33
C SER A 55 12.36 -5.00 17.20
N LEU A 56 13.65 -4.63 17.18
CA LEU A 56 14.22 -3.80 16.12
C LEU A 56 13.94 -4.33 14.70
N PRO A 57 14.10 -5.64 14.40
CA PRO A 57 13.80 -6.16 13.06
C PRO A 57 12.35 -5.95 12.64
N VAL A 58 11.39 -6.12 13.56
CA VAL A 58 9.96 -5.90 13.28
C VAL A 58 9.68 -4.41 13.03
N PHE A 59 10.29 -3.52 13.81
CA PHE A 59 10.16 -2.08 13.60
C PHE A 59 10.72 -1.65 12.23
N VAL A 60 11.92 -2.10 11.89
CA VAL A 60 12.55 -1.79 10.59
C VAL A 60 11.73 -2.36 9.43
N TYR A 61 11.27 -3.60 9.55
CA TYR A 61 10.38 -4.20 8.55
C TYR A 61 9.11 -3.35 8.36
N SER A 62 8.44 -2.99 9.45
CA SER A 62 7.23 -2.17 9.41
C SER A 62 7.50 -0.81 8.77
N GLN A 63 8.63 -0.19 9.09
CA GLN A 63 9.04 1.09 8.52
C GLN A 63 9.28 1.00 7.00
N VAL A 64 9.98 -0.04 6.54
CA VAL A 64 10.21 -0.27 5.10
C VAL A 64 8.90 -0.54 4.37
N HIS A 65 8.01 -1.36 4.94
CA HIS A 65 6.71 -1.66 4.36
C HIS A 65 5.85 -0.39 4.29
N ALA A 66 5.82 0.41 5.34
CA ALA A 66 5.11 1.69 5.34
C ALA A 66 5.70 2.67 4.30
N TYR A 67 7.02 2.74 4.17
CA TYR A 67 7.66 3.58 3.14
C TYR A 67 7.36 3.13 1.71
N SER A 68 7.20 1.82 1.47
CA SER A 68 6.78 1.32 0.16
C SER A 68 5.46 1.93 -0.32
N LEU A 69 4.57 2.28 0.62
CA LEU A 69 3.28 2.88 0.30
C LEU A 69 3.42 4.25 -0.37
N PHE A 70 4.43 5.04 -0.03
CA PHE A 70 4.69 6.34 -0.68
C PHE A 70 5.05 6.18 -2.17
N VAL A 71 5.50 5.00 -2.59
CA VAL A 71 5.76 4.69 -4.00
C VAL A 71 4.55 4.03 -4.63
N THR A 72 3.97 3.01 -3.99
CA THR A 72 2.89 2.23 -4.61
C THR A 72 1.57 2.97 -4.67
N HIS A 73 1.27 3.90 -3.75
CA HIS A 73 0.01 4.66 -3.77
C HIS A 73 -0.07 5.62 -4.96
N PRO A 74 0.90 6.52 -5.21
CA PRO A 74 0.86 7.38 -6.39
C PRO A 74 0.78 6.56 -7.68
N LEU A 75 1.55 5.47 -7.79
CA LEU A 75 1.50 4.59 -8.96
C LEU A 75 0.13 3.92 -9.12
N GLY A 76 -0.46 3.44 -8.03
CA GLY A 76 -1.80 2.84 -8.00
C GLY A 76 -2.93 3.82 -8.32
N MET A 77 -2.74 5.12 -8.07
CA MET A 77 -3.67 6.18 -8.46
C MET A 77 -3.49 6.62 -9.91
N ILE A 78 -2.24 6.72 -10.39
CA ILE A 78 -1.92 7.18 -11.75
C ILE A 78 -2.22 6.10 -12.80
N ALA A 79 -1.88 4.83 -12.53
CA ALA A 79 -2.08 3.72 -13.46
C ALA A 79 -3.52 3.56 -14.00
N PRO A 80 -4.59 3.60 -13.18
CA PRO A 80 -5.97 3.53 -13.68
C PRO A 80 -6.38 4.79 -14.47
N ILE A 81 -5.85 5.96 -14.13
CA ILE A 81 -6.07 7.20 -14.91
C ILE A 81 -5.46 7.04 -16.31
N VAL A 82 -4.21 6.59 -16.40
CA VAL A 82 -3.51 6.33 -17.66
C VAL A 82 -4.25 5.27 -18.49
N TYR A 83 -4.71 4.19 -17.85
CA TYR A 83 -5.53 3.17 -18.50
C TYR A 83 -6.79 3.79 -19.14
N TRP A 84 -7.48 4.66 -18.40
CA TRP A 84 -8.72 5.27 -18.86
C TRP A 84 -8.51 6.26 -20.01
N ILE A 85 -7.55 7.20 -19.90
CA ILE A 85 -7.30 8.21 -20.93
C ILE A 85 -6.76 7.61 -22.24
N THR A 86 -6.08 6.46 -22.18
CA THR A 86 -5.53 5.76 -23.36
C THR A 86 -6.49 4.75 -23.99
N GLY A 87 -7.79 4.87 -23.72
CA GLY A 87 -8.82 4.04 -24.36
C GLY A 87 -8.95 2.64 -23.73
N GLY A 88 -8.66 2.51 -22.44
CA GLY A 88 -8.99 1.32 -21.65
C GLY A 88 -10.47 0.95 -21.78
N ARG A 89 -10.80 -0.32 -21.51
CA ARG A 89 -12.10 -0.92 -21.86
C ARG A 89 -13.24 -0.13 -21.21
N ARG A 90 -13.96 0.66 -22.02
CA ARG A 90 -15.22 1.29 -21.62
C ARG A 90 -16.23 0.17 -21.42
N TRP A 91 -16.94 0.18 -20.28
CA TRP A 91 -18.05 -0.73 -20.04
C TRP A 91 -19.00 -0.74 -21.25
N PRO A 92 -19.53 -1.91 -21.70
CA PRO A 92 -20.45 -1.92 -22.82
C PRO A 92 -21.68 -1.07 -22.48
N LYS A 93 -21.99 -0.07 -23.31
CA LYS A 93 -23.28 0.62 -23.26
C LYS A 93 -24.36 -0.28 -23.84
N THR A 94 -24.82 -1.25 -23.07
CA THR A 94 -26.09 -1.96 -23.30
C THR A 94 -26.82 -1.84 -21.97
N LEU A 95 -27.89 -1.07 -21.86
CA LEU A 95 -29.21 -1.40 -22.36
C LEU A 95 -29.92 -0.13 -22.89
N ARG A 96 -30.41 -0.19 -24.13
CA ARG A 96 -31.53 0.61 -24.63
C ARG A 96 -32.80 -0.20 -24.44
#